data_AF-X1M4B9-F1
#
_entry.id   AF-X1M4B9-F1
#
_cell.length_a   1.000
_cell.length_b   1.000
_cell.length_c   1.000
_cell.angle_alpha   90.00
_cell.angle_beta   90.00
_cell.angle_gamma   90.00
#
_symmetry.space_group_name_H-M   'P 1'
#
loop_
_entity.id
_entity.type
_entity.pdbx_description
1 polymer ?
#
loop_
_entity_poly.entity_id
_entity_poly.type
_entity_poly.pdbx_seq_one_letter_code
_entity_poly.pdbx_strand_id
1 'polypeptide(L)'
;MEHKIKYDCECEDCKGTGIYRGIGEGGGFGVVCHSCGGTGEQYPVITYRDFEGRQTIPELKRVLQTNPGIGAGVNEERGLTLESFGGMPYEDWLQGKPFPPGSEMRGFTCPAWWYQSADYNKKPKWDECVISGTFSSCEHFPCKERCWEKWDKEFGV
;
A
#
# COMPACT_ATOMS: atom_id res chain seq x y z
N MET A 1 21.55 -12.75 11.87
CA MET A 1 21.88 -14.11 11.37
C MET A 1 20.94 -14.44 10.21
N GLU A 2 21.36 -15.19 9.18
CA GLU A 2 20.44 -15.66 8.12
C GLU A 2 19.81 -16.98 8.54
N HIS A 3 18.48 -17.06 8.45
CA HIS A 3 17.69 -18.22 8.82
C HIS A 3 17.00 -18.82 7.60
N LYS A 4 16.71 -20.12 7.68
CA LYS A 4 15.97 -20.85 6.66
C LYS A 4 14.89 -21.68 7.32
N ILE A 5 13.64 -21.45 6.93
CA ILE A 5 12.53 -22.36 7.24
C ILE A 5 12.28 -23.20 5.99
N LYS A 6 12.29 -24.51 6.18
CA LYS A 6 11.88 -25.50 5.19
C LYS A 6 10.66 -26.21 5.75
N TYR A 7 9.66 -26.40 4.91
CA TYR A 7 8.48 -27.16 5.28
C TYR A 7 7.95 -27.86 4.04
N ASP A 8 7.35 -29.01 4.29
CA ASP A 8 6.71 -29.83 3.29
C ASP A 8 5.27 -29.32 3.17
N CYS A 9 4.82 -29.04 1.95
CA CYS A 9 3.45 -28.61 1.73
C CYS A 9 2.85 -29.23 0.48
N GLU A 10 1.53 -29.22 0.42
CA GLU A 10 0.79 -29.56 -0.78
C GLU A 10 1.18 -28.62 -1.93
N CYS A 11 1.33 -29.16 -3.13
CA CYS A 11 1.52 -28.34 -4.32
C CYS A 11 0.22 -27.57 -4.63
N GLU A 12 0.28 -26.23 -4.57
CA GLU A 12 -0.87 -25.36 -4.78
C GLU A 12 -1.46 -25.44 -6.20
N ASP A 13 -0.66 -25.80 -7.20
CA ASP A 13 -1.11 -25.82 -8.59
C ASP A 13 -1.93 -27.06 -8.92
N CYS A 14 -1.57 -28.22 -8.36
CA CYS A 14 -2.28 -29.48 -8.57
C CYS A 14 -3.10 -29.94 -7.37
N LYS A 15 -3.12 -29.15 -6.28
CA LYS A 15 -3.78 -29.47 -5.01
C LYS A 15 -3.44 -30.87 -4.51
N GLY A 16 -2.13 -31.16 -4.46
CA GLY A 16 -1.62 -32.41 -3.88
C GLY A 16 -1.67 -33.64 -4.76
N THR A 17 -2.33 -33.55 -5.92
CA THR A 17 -2.57 -34.74 -6.74
C THR A 17 -1.36 -35.17 -7.58
N GLY A 18 -0.38 -34.27 -7.77
CA GLY A 18 0.69 -34.45 -8.75
C GLY A 18 0.23 -34.31 -10.20
N ILE A 19 -1.07 -34.15 -10.45
CA ILE A 19 -1.66 -34.09 -11.78
C ILE A 19 -2.34 -32.73 -11.97
N TYR A 20 -1.86 -31.97 -12.92
CA TYR A 20 -2.49 -30.72 -13.31
C TYR A 20 -3.58 -31.00 -14.36
N ARG A 21 -4.72 -30.32 -14.22
CA ARG A 21 -5.80 -30.34 -15.20
C ARG A 21 -6.17 -28.91 -15.53
N GLY A 22 -5.68 -28.42 -16.66
CA GLY A 22 -5.92 -27.07 -17.14
C GLY A 22 -7.15 -26.99 -18.04
N ILE A 23 -7.26 -25.85 -18.71
CA ILE A 23 -8.37 -25.53 -19.61
C ILE A 23 -8.23 -26.29 -20.96
N GLY A 24 -7.03 -26.79 -21.28
CA GLY A 24 -6.74 -27.47 -22.56
C GLY A 24 -7.04 -28.98 -22.57
N GLU A 25 -7.08 -29.63 -21.41
CA GLU A 25 -7.21 -31.08 -21.29
C GLU A 25 -8.69 -31.53 -21.19
N GLY A 26 -9.32 -31.74 -22.34
CA GLY A 26 -10.63 -32.40 -22.45
C GLY A 26 -10.54 -33.92 -22.22
N GLY A 27 -11.69 -34.59 -22.02
CA GLY A 27 -11.80 -36.05 -22.17
C GLY A 27 -11.23 -36.93 -21.05
N GLY A 28 -11.12 -36.43 -19.81
CA GLY A 28 -10.64 -37.24 -18.67
C GLY A 28 -9.11 -37.39 -18.61
N PHE A 29 -8.38 -36.67 -19.45
CA PHE A 29 -6.93 -36.59 -19.39
C PHE A 29 -6.47 -35.59 -18.31
N GLY A 30 -5.32 -35.87 -17.72
CA GLY A 30 -4.55 -34.97 -16.87
C GLY A 30 -3.08 -35.06 -17.25
N VAL A 31 -2.31 -34.02 -16.95
CA VAL A 31 -0.87 -33.97 -17.22
C VAL A 31 -0.09 -33.92 -15.92
N VAL A 32 1.15 -34.41 -15.93
CA VAL A 32 2.03 -34.31 -14.77
C VAL A 32 2.20 -32.84 -14.41
N CYS A 33 1.93 -32.50 -13.14
CA CYS A 33 2.05 -31.14 -12.67
C CYS A 33 3.50 -30.68 -12.79
N HIS A 34 3.73 -29.61 -13.55
CA HIS A 34 5.06 -29.06 -13.79
C HIS A 34 5.71 -28.57 -12.49
N SER A 35 4.93 -27.91 -11.63
CA SER A 35 5.42 -27.23 -10.43
C SER A 35 5.93 -28.15 -9.34
N CYS A 36 5.44 -29.40 -9.29
CA CYS A 36 5.93 -30.42 -8.36
C CYS A 36 6.54 -31.64 -9.07
N GLY A 37 6.63 -31.63 -10.40
CA GLY A 37 7.11 -32.77 -11.18
C GLY A 37 6.33 -34.08 -10.95
N GLY A 38 5.04 -33.99 -10.59
CA GLY A 38 4.21 -35.18 -10.36
C GLY A 38 4.12 -35.70 -8.92
N THR A 39 4.86 -35.13 -7.98
CA THR A 39 4.86 -35.63 -6.59
C THR A 39 3.60 -35.26 -5.80
N GLY A 40 2.95 -34.15 -6.15
CA GLY A 40 1.89 -33.53 -5.35
C GLY A 40 2.41 -32.70 -4.18
N GLU A 41 3.72 -32.69 -3.94
CA GLU A 41 4.36 -32.06 -2.79
C GLU A 41 5.39 -31.03 -3.23
N GLN A 42 5.52 -29.96 -2.44
CA GLN A 42 6.53 -28.93 -2.62
C GLN A 42 7.32 -28.71 -1.34
N TYR A 43 8.54 -28.19 -1.50
CA TYR A 43 9.47 -27.90 -0.41
C TYR A 43 9.92 -26.42 -0.45
N PRO A 44 9.03 -25.45 -0.19
CA PRO A 44 9.42 -24.05 -0.19
C PRO A 44 10.51 -23.77 0.85
N VAL A 45 11.44 -22.88 0.50
CA VAL A 45 12.47 -22.38 1.42
C VAL A 45 12.29 -20.89 1.58
N ILE A 46 11.88 -20.47 2.77
CA ILE A 46 11.82 -19.05 3.12
C ILE A 46 13.14 -18.69 3.79
N THR A 47 13.89 -17.80 3.15
CA THR A 47 15.12 -17.22 3.72
C THR A 47 14.78 -15.86 4.30
N TYR A 48 15.12 -15.66 5.57
CA TYR A 48 14.87 -14.39 6.27
C TYR A 48 16.01 -14.05 7.24
N ARG A 49 16.02 -12.80 7.69
CA ARG A 49 16.90 -12.32 8.76
C ARG A 49 16.03 -11.89 9.92
N ASP A 50 16.55 -12.00 11.14
CA ASP A 50 15.86 -11.47 12.31
C ASP A 50 15.57 -9.99 12.13
N PHE A 51 14.40 -9.57 12.60
CA PHE A 51 14.08 -8.15 12.67
C PHE A 51 14.81 -7.55 13.88
N GLU A 52 15.92 -6.87 13.60
CA GLU A 52 16.74 -6.19 14.62
C GLU A 52 16.33 -4.72 14.81
N GLY A 53 15.16 -4.33 14.28
CA GLY A 53 14.67 -2.96 14.28
C GLY A 53 14.65 -2.33 12.90
N ARG A 54 14.14 -1.10 12.82
CA ARG A 54 14.08 -0.32 11.58
C ARG A 54 15.50 0.08 11.19
N GLN A 55 15.90 -0.21 9.96
CA GLN A 55 17.20 0.22 9.42
C GLN A 55 17.12 1.67 8.93
N THR A 56 18.22 2.40 9.09
CA THR A 56 18.39 3.78 8.62
C THR A 56 18.70 3.83 7.13
N ILE A 57 18.02 4.72 6.41
CA ILE A 57 18.31 5.12 5.03
C ILE A 57 18.89 6.54 5.09
N PRO A 58 20.21 6.74 4.91
CA PRO A 58 20.88 8.02 5.20
C PRO A 58 20.29 9.25 4.50
N GLU A 59 19.78 9.08 3.28
CA GLU A 59 19.21 10.14 2.46
C GLU A 59 17.74 10.46 2.79
N LEU A 60 17.07 9.60 3.55
CA LEU A 60 15.64 9.75 3.84
C LEU A 60 15.43 10.71 5.02
N LYS A 61 14.65 11.76 4.81
CA LYS A 61 14.39 12.81 5.82
C LYS A 61 12.96 12.81 6.35
N ARG A 62 12.00 12.34 5.56
CA ARG A 62 10.58 12.31 5.92
C ARG A 62 9.94 11.02 5.43
N VAL A 63 8.91 10.59 6.15
CA VAL A 63 8.07 9.44 5.78
C VAL A 63 6.65 9.93 5.60
N LEU A 64 5.99 9.50 4.52
CA LEU A 64 4.57 9.72 4.29
C LEU A 64 3.78 8.51 4.81
N GLN A 65 2.63 8.74 5.42
CA GLN A 65 1.77 7.65 5.89
C GLN A 65 1.27 6.78 4.73
N THR A 66 0.97 7.43 3.60
CA THR A 66 0.58 6.80 2.35
C THR A 66 0.92 7.73 1.19
N ASN A 67 0.90 7.22 -0.04
CA ASN A 67 0.99 8.03 -1.25
C ASN A 67 -0.13 7.66 -2.22
N PRO A 68 -1.19 8.48 -2.37
CA PRO A 68 -2.33 8.16 -3.20
C PRO A 68 -2.09 8.55 -4.68
N GLY A 69 -0.86 8.35 -5.18
CA GLY A 69 -0.46 8.62 -6.57
C GLY A 69 0.08 10.03 -6.83
N ILE A 70 0.59 10.73 -5.81
CA ILE A 70 1.19 12.05 -5.96
C ILE A 70 2.71 11.92 -6.18
N GLY A 71 3.21 12.62 -7.19
CA GLY A 71 4.65 12.80 -7.41
C GLY A 71 5.25 13.71 -6.34
N ALA A 72 5.64 13.13 -5.21
CA ALA A 72 6.25 13.85 -4.10
C ALA A 72 7.75 14.10 -4.36
N GLY A 73 8.19 15.33 -4.14
CA GLY A 73 9.58 15.72 -4.35
C GLY A 73 9.80 17.21 -4.17
N VAL A 74 11.02 17.60 -3.80
CA VAL A 74 11.42 19.01 -3.72
C VAL A 74 11.42 19.61 -5.12
N ASN A 75 10.82 20.78 -5.26
CA ASN A 75 10.83 21.55 -6.51
C ASN A 75 10.89 23.04 -6.16
N GLU A 76 12.06 23.64 -6.29
CA GLU A 76 12.30 25.04 -5.92
C GLU A 76 11.52 26.02 -6.81
N GLU A 77 11.40 25.74 -8.11
CA GLU A 77 10.66 26.59 -9.06
C GLU A 77 9.18 26.72 -8.68
N ARG A 78 8.61 25.66 -8.09
CA ARG A 78 7.23 25.61 -7.61
C ARG A 78 7.10 25.90 -6.11
N GLY A 79 8.20 26.21 -5.43
CA GLY A 79 8.24 26.44 -3.98
C GLY A 79 7.85 25.21 -3.14
N LEU A 80 8.04 24.00 -3.67
CA LEU A 80 7.69 22.75 -2.99
C LEU A 80 8.88 22.24 -2.16
N THR A 81 8.65 22.10 -0.87
CA THR A 81 9.60 21.54 0.10
C THR A 81 9.17 20.11 0.47
N LEU A 82 9.97 19.42 1.29
CA LEU A 82 9.57 18.11 1.81
C LEU A 82 8.31 18.22 2.69
N GLU A 83 8.20 19.30 3.46
CA GLU A 83 7.10 19.62 4.37
C GLU A 83 5.79 19.87 3.62
N SER A 84 5.85 20.33 2.37
CA SER A 84 4.67 20.58 1.54
C SER A 84 3.76 19.34 1.41
N PHE A 85 4.34 18.14 1.52
CA PHE A 85 3.63 16.87 1.34
C PHE A 85 3.12 16.24 2.65
N GLY A 86 3.31 16.91 3.79
CA GLY A 86 2.94 16.38 5.11
C GLY A 86 3.93 15.32 5.63
N GLY A 87 3.39 14.22 6.14
CA GLY A 87 4.17 13.14 6.76
C GLY A 87 4.82 13.52 8.10
N MET A 88 5.85 12.79 8.48
CA MET A 88 6.61 13.01 9.71
C MET A 88 8.12 12.93 9.47
N PRO A 89 8.96 13.49 10.36
CA PRO A 89 10.40 13.30 10.33
C PRO A 89 10.78 11.82 10.35
N TYR A 90 11.82 11.44 9.61
CA TYR A 90 12.26 10.05 9.53
C TYR A 90 12.75 9.53 10.88
N GLU A 91 13.36 10.38 11.70
CA GLU A 91 13.83 10.06 13.04
C GLU A 91 12.66 9.69 13.97
N ASP A 92 11.54 10.40 13.86
CA ASP A 92 10.33 10.09 14.61
C ASP A 92 9.73 8.76 14.14
N TRP A 93 9.77 8.48 12.84
CA TRP A 93 9.39 7.18 12.30
C TRP A 93 10.32 6.08 12.82
N LEU A 94 11.63 6.25 12.83
CA LEU A 94 12.56 5.24 13.35
C LEU A 94 12.29 4.90 14.83
N GLN A 95 11.84 5.88 15.61
CA GLN A 95 11.43 5.72 17.02
C GLN A 95 10.06 5.04 17.19
N GLY A 96 9.35 4.74 16.10
CA GLY A 96 8.04 4.11 16.14
C GLY A 96 6.90 5.03 16.60
N LYS A 97 7.09 6.35 16.53
CA LYS A 97 6.01 7.30 16.85
C LYS A 97 4.87 7.16 15.84
N PRO A 98 3.61 7.36 16.26
CA PRO A 98 2.50 7.45 15.33
C PRO A 98 2.62 8.70 14.47
N PHE A 99 2.00 8.68 13.29
CA PHE A 99 1.86 9.88 12.46
C PHE A 99 1.07 10.95 13.23
N PRO A 100 1.58 12.19 13.32
CA PRO A 100 0.87 13.26 14.01
C PRO A 100 -0.37 13.70 13.21
N PRO A 101 -1.40 14.27 13.87
CA PRO A 101 -2.47 14.99 13.19
C PRO A 101 -1.91 16.05 12.24
N GLY A 102 -2.52 16.23 11.07
CA GLY A 102 -2.01 17.18 10.07
C GLY A 102 -0.88 16.63 9.19
N SER A 103 -0.48 15.37 9.39
CA SER A 103 0.51 14.70 8.51
C SER A 103 -0.06 14.31 7.14
N GLU A 104 -1.33 14.63 6.86
CA GLU A 104 -1.93 14.33 5.57
C GLU A 104 -1.36 15.22 4.46
N MET A 105 -1.40 14.74 3.23
CA MET A 105 -0.95 15.49 2.05
C MET A 105 -2.02 16.50 1.58
N ARG A 106 -2.47 17.37 2.49
CA ARG A 106 -3.65 18.25 2.31
C ARG A 106 -3.51 19.23 1.15
N GLY A 107 -2.28 19.68 0.86
CA GLY A 107 -1.99 20.57 -0.26
C GLY A 107 -2.21 19.95 -1.65
N PHE A 108 -2.28 18.61 -1.75
CA PHE A 108 -2.32 17.88 -3.02
C PHE A 108 -3.49 16.93 -3.15
N THR A 109 -4.14 16.57 -2.04
CA THR A 109 -5.20 15.56 -2.00
C THR A 109 -6.44 16.12 -1.30
N CYS A 110 -7.61 15.52 -1.54
CA CYS A 110 -8.80 15.75 -0.71
C CYS A 110 -8.92 14.61 0.34
N PRO A 111 -9.71 14.78 1.42
CA PRO A 111 -9.84 13.77 2.46
C PRO A 111 -10.39 12.44 1.95
N ALA A 112 -11.34 12.44 1.02
CA ALA A 112 -11.89 11.21 0.43
C ALA A 112 -10.83 10.39 -0.32
N TRP A 113 -9.89 11.05 -0.99
CA TRP A 113 -8.81 10.40 -1.71
C TRP A 113 -7.69 9.95 -0.77
N TRP A 114 -7.31 10.81 0.19
CA TRP A 114 -6.28 10.47 1.18
C TRP A 114 -6.68 9.24 2.00
N TYR A 115 -7.87 9.25 2.60
CA TYR A 115 -8.32 8.15 3.45
C TYR A 115 -8.73 6.92 2.66
N GLN A 116 -8.96 7.00 1.36
CA GLN A 116 -9.05 5.79 0.53
C GLN A 116 -7.76 4.95 0.58
N SER A 117 -6.59 5.59 0.75
CA SER A 117 -5.29 4.91 0.84
C SER A 117 -4.76 4.80 2.28
N ALA A 118 -5.05 5.77 3.15
CA ALA A 118 -4.52 5.80 4.52
C ALA A 118 -5.34 4.94 5.50
N ASP A 119 -6.67 5.04 5.43
CA ASP A 119 -7.61 4.32 6.31
C ASP A 119 -9.02 4.43 5.73
N TYR A 120 -9.45 3.38 5.01
CA TYR A 120 -10.71 3.40 4.28
C TYR A 120 -11.93 3.62 5.20
N ASN A 121 -11.82 3.28 6.48
CA ASN A 121 -12.90 3.50 7.45
C ASN A 121 -13.12 4.98 7.77
N LYS A 122 -12.09 5.82 7.60
CA LYS A 122 -12.14 7.28 7.77
C LYS A 122 -12.50 8.03 6.49
N LYS A 123 -12.67 7.31 5.38
CA LYS A 123 -13.07 7.92 4.11
C LYS A 123 -14.46 8.55 4.24
N PRO A 124 -14.61 9.86 3.97
CA PRO A 124 -15.91 10.50 3.97
C PRO A 124 -16.87 9.85 2.98
N LYS A 125 -18.12 9.71 3.41
CA LYS A 125 -19.24 9.19 2.61
C LYS A 125 -20.15 10.33 2.17
N TRP A 126 -19.55 11.40 1.66
CA TRP A 126 -20.30 12.57 1.20
C TRP A 126 -20.91 12.31 -0.17
N ASP A 127 -22.17 12.69 -0.36
CA ASP A 127 -22.93 12.47 -1.59
C ASP A 127 -22.28 13.16 -2.81
N GLU A 128 -21.61 14.29 -2.61
CA GLU A 128 -20.87 14.99 -3.67
C GLU A 128 -19.61 14.26 -4.14
N CYS A 129 -19.10 13.28 -3.37
CA CYS A 129 -17.90 12.51 -3.71
C CYS A 129 -18.20 11.29 -4.61
N VAL A 130 -19.44 11.14 -5.07
CA VAL A 130 -19.94 9.95 -5.81
C VAL A 130 -19.58 9.97 -7.31
N ILE A 131 -18.85 10.98 -7.78
CA ILE A 131 -18.61 11.15 -9.22
C ILE A 131 -17.53 10.18 -9.73
N SER A 132 -17.95 9.28 -10.62
CA SER A 132 -17.11 8.42 -11.45
C SER A 132 -16.20 9.27 -12.34
N GLY A 133 -14.96 9.49 -11.91
CA GLY A 133 -13.98 10.30 -12.63
C GLY A 133 -12.59 10.21 -12.01
N THR A 134 -11.60 10.87 -12.61
CA THR A 134 -10.28 11.01 -12.00
C THR A 134 -10.35 12.05 -10.89
N PHE A 135 -9.46 11.97 -9.91
CA PHE A 135 -9.36 12.98 -8.86
C PHE A 135 -9.25 14.42 -9.41
N SER A 136 -8.50 14.59 -10.50
CA SER A 136 -8.35 15.87 -11.22
C SER A 136 -9.62 16.39 -11.89
N SER A 137 -10.64 15.54 -12.10
CA SER A 137 -11.93 15.93 -12.70
C SER A 137 -12.99 16.31 -11.66
N CYS A 138 -12.66 16.26 -10.36
CA CYS A 138 -13.58 16.71 -9.31
C CYS A 138 -13.70 18.25 -9.34
N GLU A 139 -14.93 18.76 -9.40
CA GLU A 139 -15.21 20.21 -9.41
C GLU A 139 -14.71 20.93 -8.13
N HIS A 140 -14.61 20.20 -7.02
CA HIS A 140 -14.08 20.72 -5.76
C HIS A 140 -12.55 20.67 -5.67
N PHE A 141 -11.85 20.05 -6.62
CA PHE A 141 -10.39 19.91 -6.53
C PHE A 141 -9.64 21.27 -6.46
N PRO A 142 -10.02 22.31 -7.23
CA PRO A 142 -9.44 23.64 -7.06
C PRO A 142 -9.66 24.26 -5.68
N CYS A 143 -10.71 23.83 -4.96
CA CYS A 143 -11.09 24.30 -3.63
C CYS A 143 -11.05 23.19 -2.57
N LYS A 144 -10.14 22.23 -2.71
CA LYS A 144 -10.02 21.04 -1.85
C LYS A 144 -9.76 21.37 -0.38
N GLU A 145 -9.24 22.55 -0.06
CA GLU A 145 -9.11 23.06 1.30
C GLU A 145 -10.45 23.09 2.02
N ARG A 146 -11.55 23.43 1.32
CA ARG A 146 -12.91 23.40 1.89
C ARG A 146 -13.36 21.98 2.22
N CYS A 147 -12.92 21.00 1.43
CA CYS A 147 -13.16 19.59 1.75
C CYS A 147 -12.42 19.22 3.04
N TRP A 148 -11.18 19.66 3.24
CA TRP A 148 -10.47 19.42 4.50
C TRP A 148 -11.12 20.15 5.68
N GLU A 149 -11.58 21.38 5.52
CA GLU A 149 -12.32 22.10 6.57
C GLU A 149 -13.61 21.37 6.97
N LYS A 150 -14.35 20.83 5.99
CA LYS A 150 -15.53 20.01 6.25
C LYS A 150 -15.14 18.73 7.00
N TRP A 151 -14.06 18.07 6.59
CA TRP A 151 -13.54 16.88 7.25
C TRP A 151 -13.13 17.15 8.70
N ASP A 152 -12.40 18.24 8.95
CA ASP A 152 -11.96 18.62 10.29
C ASP A 152 -13.16 18.94 11.20
N LYS A 153 -14.26 19.49 10.66
CA LYS A 153 -15.49 19.70 11.45
C LYS A 153 -16.23 18.41 11.80
N GLU A 154 -16.20 17.42 10.92
CA GLU A 154 -16.91 16.15 11.11
C GLU A 154 -16.10 15.13 11.91
N PHE A 155 -14.78 15.13 11.75
CA PHE A 155 -13.88 14.09 12.24
C PHE A 155 -12.66 14.64 13.01
N GLY A 156 -12.47 15.96 13.04
CA GLY A 156 -11.39 16.58 13.81
C GLY A 156 -11.55 16.32 15.29
N VAL A 157 -10.46 15.86 15.90
CA VAL A 157 -10.30 15.65 17.35
C VAL A 157 -9.79 16.94 17.98
#